data_AF-A0A6P0P2E8-F1
#
_entry.id   AF-A0A6P0P2E8-F1
#
_cell.length_a   1.000
_cell.length_b   1.000
_cell.length_c   1.000
_cell.angle_alpha   90.00
_cell.angle_beta   90.00
_cell.angle_gamma   90.00
#
_symmetry.space_group_name_H-M   'P 1'
#
loop_
_entity.id
_entity.type
_entity.pdbx_description
1 polymer ?
#
loop_
_entity_poly.entity_id
_entity_poly.type
_entity_poly.pdbx_seq_one_letter_code
_entity_poly.pdbx_strand_id
1 'polypeptide(L)' 'MSLSVIDEVVEQLKVMPQYKVMPQYLVLQVLELARKLLKTQVRGISGTQLLPFAGSISPEDLQTMDEAIKQGCEQNEW' A
#
# COMPACT_ATOMS: atom_id res chain seq x y z
N MET A 1 0.77 26.56 6.61
CA MET A 1 0.81 25.52 7.66
C MET A 1 0.07 24.32 7.08
N SER A 2 0.80 23.35 6.51
CA SER A 2 0.15 22.09 6.14
C SER A 2 -0.21 21.41 7.45
N LEU A 3 -1.52 21.29 7.74
CA LEU A 3 -1.97 20.24 8.64
C LEU A 3 -1.30 18.96 8.18
N SER A 4 -0.59 18.29 9.08
CA SER A 4 0.05 17.04 8.74
C SER A 4 -1.04 16.11 8.25
N VAL A 5 -0.86 15.42 7.12
CA VAL A 5 -1.81 14.41 6.62
C VAL A 5 -2.25 13.45 7.74
N ILE A 6 -1.43 13.31 8.78
CA ILE A 6 -1.70 12.63 10.05
C ILE A 6 -2.86 13.23 10.83
N ASP A 7 -2.87 14.55 11.07
CA ASP A 7 -3.93 15.20 11.85
C ASP A 7 -5.26 15.01 11.13
N GLU A 8 -5.24 15.04 9.79
CA GLU A 8 -6.40 14.77 8.96
C GLU A 8 -6.85 13.30 9.06
N VAL A 9 -5.93 12.33 8.97
CA VAL A 9 -6.25 10.90 9.16
C VAL A 9 -6.76 10.62 10.58
N VAL A 10 -6.21 11.28 11.60
CA VAL A 10 -6.64 11.14 13.00
C VAL A 10 -8.05 11.70 13.20
N GLU A 11 -8.35 12.87 12.64
CA GLU A 11 -9.70 13.44 12.70
C GLU A 11 -10.71 12.60 11.92
N GLN A 12 -10.33 12.07 10.74
CA GLN A 12 -11.17 11.16 9.98
C GLN A 12 -11.46 9.84 10.73
N LEU A 13 -10.47 9.28 11.43
CA LEU A 13 -10.66 8.08 12.24
C LEU A 13 -11.64 8.35 13.40
N LYS A 14 -11.57 9.50 14.07
CA LYS A 14 -12.46 9.85 15.19
C LYS A 14 -13.94 9.90 14.82
N VAL A 15 -14.27 10.25 13.57
CA VAL A 15 -15.65 10.36 13.08
C VAL A 15 -16.20 9.06 12.49
N MET A 16 -15.35 8.03 12.32
CA MET A 16 -15.82 6.74 11.82
C MET A 16 -16.69 6.03 12.88
N PRO A 17 -17.86 5.48 12.51
CA PRO A 17 -18.72 4.75 13.46
C PRO A 17 -17.99 3.63 14.17
N GLN A 18 -17.06 2.98 13.46
CA GLN A 18 -16.25 1.89 13.93
C GLN A 18 -15.31 2.31 15.06
N TYR A 19 -14.80 3.54 15.06
CA TYR A 19 -13.91 4.06 16.10
C TYR A 19 -14.57 4.08 17.48
N LYS A 20 -15.89 4.34 17.54
CA LYS A 20 -16.64 4.38 18.81
C LYS A 20 -16.87 3.00 19.43
N VAL A 21 -16.88 1.95 18.60
CA VAL A 21 -17.00 0.54 19.02
C VAL A 21 -15.66 -0.19 19.00
N MET A 22 -14.59 0.46 18.56
CA MET A 22 -13.27 -0.14 18.46
C MET A 22 -12.63 -0.23 19.84
N PRO A 23 -12.10 -1.40 20.23
CA PRO A 23 -11.31 -1.51 21.44
C PRO A 23 -10.13 -0.52 21.42
N GLN A 24 -9.88 0.15 22.56
CA GLN A 24 -8.86 1.20 22.66
C GLN A 24 -7.46 0.74 22.24
N TYR A 25 -7.11 -0.53 22.48
CA TYR A 25 -5.83 -1.09 22.06
C TYR A 25 -5.66 -1.10 20.54
N LEU A 26 -6.75 -1.31 19.78
CA LEU A 26 -6.73 -1.35 18.33
C LEU A 26 -6.58 0.07 17.75
N VAL A 27 -7.18 1.08 18.41
CA VAL A 27 -7.00 2.50 18.04
C VAL A 27 -5.53 2.88 18.19
N LEU A 28 -4.92 2.50 19.32
CA LEU A 28 -3.50 2.75 19.57
C LEU A 28 -2.61 2.06 18.52
N GLN A 29 -2.92 0.82 18.15
CA GLN A 29 -2.17 0.11 17.10
C GLN A 29 -2.24 0.81 15.73
N VAL A 30 -3.41 1.29 15.32
CA VAL A 30 -3.57 2.03 14.05
C VAL A 30 -2.78 3.33 14.08
N LEU A 31 -2.85 4.08 15.20
CA LEU A 31 -2.10 5.32 15.36
C LEU A 31 -0.58 5.08 15.36
N GLU A 32 -0.12 4.01 16.00
CA GLU A 32 1.30 3.63 15.98
C GLU A 32 1.77 3.21 14.60
N LEU A 33 0.96 2.45 13.86
CA LEU A 33 1.25 2.06 12.49
C LEU A 33 1.36 3.30 11.59
N ALA A 34 0.38 4.20 11.65
CA ALA A 34 0.41 5.45 10.91
C ALA A 34 1.68 6.26 11.21
N ARG A 35 2.05 6.39 12.50
CA ARG A 35 3.29 7.03 12.95
C ARG A 35 4.56 6.37 12.39
N LYS A 36 4.60 5.03 12.34
CA LYS A 36 5.72 4.27 11.78
C LYS A 36 5.84 4.45 10.27
N LEU A 37 4.72 4.46 9.55
CA LEU A 37 4.70 4.66 8.10
C LEU A 37 5.30 6.01 7.68
N LEU A 38 5.13 7.07 8.48
CA LEU A 38 5.72 8.38 8.19
C LEU A 38 7.23 8.46 8.41
N LYS A 39 7.72 7.70 9.40
CA LYS A 39 9.17 7.60 9.68
C LYS A 39 9.87 6.64 8.74
N THR A 40 9.09 5.77 8.09
CA THR A 40 9.60 4.85 7.09
C THR A 40 9.90 5.66 5.84
N GLN A 41 11.17 5.71 5.46
CA GLN A 41 11.55 6.23 4.16
C GLN A 41 10.80 5.43 3.11
N VAL A 42 9.98 6.10 2.30
CA VAL A 42 9.29 5.47 1.17
C VAL A 42 10.36 4.85 0.29
N ARG A 43 10.43 3.52 0.30
CA ARG A 43 11.35 2.75 -0.55
C ARG A 43 10.64 2.50 -1.86
N GLY A 44 11.20 3.00 -2.95
CA GLY A 44 10.63 2.87 -4.27
C GLY A 44 11.21 3.89 -5.24
N ILE A 45 10.86 3.72 -6.51
CA ILE A 45 11.19 4.64 -7.59
C ILE A 45 9.92 5.44 -7.91
N SER A 46 10.05 6.74 -8.21
CA SER A 46 8.88 7.54 -8.61
C SER A 46 8.24 6.95 -9.86
N GLY A 47 6.90 6.88 -9.91
CA GLY A 47 6.18 6.38 -11.09
C GLY A 47 6.55 7.13 -12.37
N THR A 48 6.91 8.42 -12.27
CA THR A 48 7.42 9.21 -13.40
C THR A 48 8.70 8.65 -14.01
N GLN A 49 9.54 7.99 -13.20
CA GLN A 49 10.77 7.34 -13.66
C GLN A 49 10.50 5.96 -14.26
N LEU A 50 9.28 5.43 -14.15
CA LEU A 50 8.88 4.16 -14.77
C LEU A 50 8.36 4.34 -16.20
N LEU A 51 8.02 5.57 -16.60
CA LEU A 51 7.49 5.88 -17.93
C LEU A 51 8.37 5.39 -19.10
N PRO A 52 9.72 5.44 -19.03
CA PRO A 52 10.56 4.90 -20.10
C PRO A 52 10.41 3.39 -20.34
N PHE A 53 9.84 2.65 -19.38
CA PHE A 53 9.59 1.21 -19.48
C PHE A 53 8.17 0.90 -19.97
N ALA A 54 7.33 1.91 -20.25
CA ALA A 54 5.99 1.66 -20.76
C ALA A 54 6.06 0.94 -22.11
N GLY A 55 5.48 -0.27 -22.17
CA GLY A 55 5.51 -1.11 -23.37
C GLY A 55 6.84 -1.81 -23.63
N SER A 56 7.74 -1.88 -22.64
CA SER A 56 9.03 -2.58 -22.80
C SER A 56 8.94 -4.10 -22.75
N ILE A 57 7.81 -4.66 -22.30
CA ILE A 57 7.58 -6.10 -22.23
C ILE A 57 7.05 -6.56 -23.59
N SER A 58 7.69 -7.57 -24.19
CA SER A 58 7.26 -8.07 -25.49
C SER A 58 5.91 -8.81 -25.37
N PRO A 59 5.15 -8.94 -26.48
CA PRO A 59 3.91 -9.73 -26.48
C PRO A 59 4.11 -11.18 -26.03
N GLU A 60 5.24 -11.79 -26.40
CA GLU A 60 5.59 -13.17 -26.05
C GLU A 60 5.85 -13.31 -24.53
N ASP A 61 6.56 -12.34 -23.96
CA ASP A 61 6.80 -12.28 -22.51
C ASP A 61 5.49 -12.05 -21.75
N LEU A 62 4.61 -11.17 -22.27
CA LEU A 62 3.27 -10.96 -21.69
C LEU A 62 2.43 -12.24 -21.70
N GLN A 63 2.48 -13.01 -22.79
CA GLN A 63 1.79 -14.30 -22.87
C GLN A 63 2.36 -15.31 -21.87
N THR A 64 3.67 -15.37 -21.73
CA THR A 64 4.35 -16.23 -20.75
C THR A 64 3.93 -15.88 -19.31
N MET A 65 3.87 -14.58 -18.99
CA MET A 65 3.41 -14.10 -17.68
C MET A 65 1.95 -14.47 -17.41
N ASP A 66 1.06 -14.31 -18.39
CA ASP A 66 -0.36 -14.67 -18.28
C ASP A 66 -0.56 -16.17 -18.04
N GLU A 67 0.19 -17.02 -18.75
CA GLU A 67 0.18 -18.47 -18.56
C GLU A 67 0.66 -18.85 -17.14
N ALA A 68 1.74 -18.25 -16.66
CA ALA A 68 2.27 -18.50 -15.32
C ALA A 68 1.27 -18.08 -14.22
N ILE A 69 0.60 -16.94 -14.38
CA ILE A 69 -0.44 -16.48 -13.44
C ILE A 69 -1.59 -17.49 -13.40
N LYS A 70 -2.06 -17.97 -14.56
CA LYS A 70 -3.15 -18.95 -14.65
C LYS A 70 -2.80 -20.31 -14.05
N GLN A 71 -1.52 -20.69 -14.09
CA GLN A 71 -1.02 -21.91 -13.46
C GLN A 71 -0.88 -21.80 -11.93
N GLY A 72 -1.16 -20.62 -11.35
CA GLY A 72 -1.06 -20.39 -9.92
C GLY A 72 0.37 -20.06 -9.52
N CYS A 73 0.93 -18.98 -10.07
CA CYS A 73 2.30 -18.53 -9.74
C CYS A 73 2.51 -18.21 -8.24
N GLU A 74 1.43 -18.05 -7.48
CA GLU A 74 1.41 -17.89 -6.03
C GLU A 74 1.52 -19.21 -5.26
N GLN A 75 1.32 -20.35 -5.93
CA GLN A 75 1.53 -21.69 -5.38
C GLN A 75 3.03 -22.01 -5.34
N ASN A 76 3.77 -21.26 -4.53
CA ASN A 76 5.12 -21.66 -4.16
C ASN A 76 5.01 -22.89 -3.26
N GLU A 77 5.33 -24.08 -3.77
CA GLU A 77 5.47 -25.32 -2.98
C GLU A 77 6.75 -25.35 -2.11
N TRP A 78 7.16 -24.21 -1.55
CA TRP A 78 8.34 -24.11 -0.69
C TRP A 78 7.95 -23.93 0.77
#